data_AF-A0A9D8KWA1-F1
#
_entry.id   AF-A0A9D8KWA1-F1
#
_cell.length_a   1.000
_cell.length_b   1.000
_cell.length_c   1.000
_cell.angle_alpha   90.00
_cell.angle_beta   90.00
_cell.angle_gamma   90.00
#
_symmetry.space_group_name_H-M   'P 1'
#
loop_
_entity.id
_entity.type
_entity.pdbx_description
1 polymer ?
#
loop_
_entity_poly.entity_id
_entity_poly.type
_entity_poly.pdbx_seq_one_letter_code
_entity_poly.pdbx_strand_id
1 'polypeptide(L)'
;MTKTTGASLVCCLGEVTDPRKPSNGTLHDFLEILVIAISAVLSDCDTIEDMAEWGRTKEAWLREFLVLKNGIPSEKTFLRIFQALDPKQFEAAFRRWVAGVVGALRGVVAVDGKTVRGSGSGGESAIHMVSAFATELGVVLGQEKVASKSNEITAIPELLKALYINGLLVSIDAMGCQKSFARQITDQGGDYLLAVKDNQPTLLEAIKTEFIDQYQSEAVDRNRQVLASHGRVVGQIASVLPAAGVVNLADWPKCKAIGLVDSLRTVGDKESDLERRYYISSRELTAEHLATAVRAHWGIENRLHWVLDVSFGEDASTVRKDNAPQNCSLLKKIVLNLLRLDTTDKTKCSLRMKRKRAAWDDDIRARILGLTPL
;
A
#
# COMPACT_ATOMS: atom_id res chain seq x y z
N MET A 1 27.60 -1.50 6.13
CA MET A 1 27.12 -0.70 4.99
C MET A 1 26.77 -1.65 3.85
N THR A 2 25.54 -2.15 3.82
CA THR A 2 25.01 -2.76 2.60
C THR A 2 24.75 -1.63 1.63
N LYS A 3 25.67 -1.41 0.68
CA LYS A 3 25.43 -0.53 -0.47
C LYS A 3 24.20 -1.07 -1.20
N THR A 4 23.07 -0.38 -1.08
CA THR A 4 21.93 -0.59 -1.96
C THR A 4 22.40 -0.31 -3.38
N THR A 5 22.43 -1.34 -4.23
CA THR A 5 22.75 -1.26 -5.66
C THR A 5 21.64 -0.60 -6.49
N GLY A 6 20.66 0.05 -5.84
CA GLY A 6 19.53 0.74 -6.45
C GLY A 6 19.71 2.26 -6.51
N ALA A 7 18.94 2.92 -7.37
CA ALA A 7 18.91 4.38 -7.46
C ALA A 7 18.36 5.00 -6.16
N SER A 8 18.95 6.12 -5.72
CA SER A 8 18.46 6.87 -4.56
C SER A 8 17.09 7.49 -4.85
N LEU A 9 16.32 7.79 -3.81
CA LEU A 9 15.01 8.43 -3.96
C LEU A 9 15.14 9.76 -4.72
N VAL A 10 16.10 10.61 -4.37
CA VAL A 10 16.35 11.89 -5.04
C VAL A 10 16.68 11.71 -6.52
N CYS A 11 17.48 10.68 -6.87
CA CYS A 11 17.77 10.35 -8.26
C CYS A 11 16.51 9.98 -9.05
N CYS A 12 15.64 9.14 -8.48
CA CYS A 12 14.38 8.77 -9.13
C CYS A 12 13.43 9.96 -9.27
N LEU A 13 13.37 10.86 -8.28
CA LEU A 13 12.54 12.07 -8.34
C LEU A 13 13.02 13.05 -9.41
N GLY A 14 14.32 13.10 -9.70
CA GLY A 14 14.89 13.90 -10.78
C GLY A 14 14.45 13.47 -12.19
N GLU A 15 13.86 12.29 -12.34
CA GLU A 15 13.29 11.80 -13.61
C GLU A 15 11.88 12.35 -13.86
N VAL A 16 11.25 12.96 -12.86
CA VAL A 16 9.91 13.52 -12.98
C VAL A 16 10.00 14.88 -13.68
N THR A 17 9.23 15.04 -14.76
CA THR A 17 9.22 16.29 -15.52
C THR A 17 8.57 17.40 -14.69
N ASP A 18 9.21 18.58 -14.63
CA ASP A 18 8.60 19.77 -14.02
C ASP A 18 7.33 20.16 -14.79
N PRO A 19 6.13 20.07 -14.19
CA PRO A 19 4.87 20.35 -14.87
C PRO A 19 4.64 21.85 -15.12
N ARG A 20 5.47 22.73 -14.55
CA ARG A 20 5.28 24.18 -14.61
C ARG A 20 5.76 24.75 -15.93
N LYS A 21 5.00 25.70 -16.49
CA LYS A 21 5.46 26.54 -17.60
C LYS A 21 6.42 27.61 -17.09
N PRO A 22 7.52 27.91 -17.81
CA PRO A 22 8.46 28.97 -17.44
C PRO A 22 7.74 30.29 -17.17
N SER A 23 7.85 30.81 -15.93
CA SER A 23 7.18 32.02 -15.47
C SER A 23 7.74 32.47 -14.12
N ASN A 24 7.18 33.54 -13.53
CA ASN A 24 7.48 33.90 -12.14
C ASN A 24 7.12 32.76 -11.13
N GLY A 25 6.35 31.74 -11.55
CA GLY A 25 6.06 30.55 -10.77
C GLY A 25 7.15 29.47 -10.78
N THR A 26 8.23 29.64 -11.54
CA THR A 26 9.33 28.66 -11.69
C THR A 26 10.65 29.13 -11.10
N LEU A 27 10.60 30.02 -10.09
CA LEU A 27 11.80 30.52 -9.42
C LEU A 27 12.49 29.43 -8.58
N HIS A 28 11.72 28.61 -7.87
CA HIS A 28 12.26 27.53 -7.03
C HIS A 28 12.48 26.28 -7.88
N ASP A 29 13.61 25.60 -7.65
CA ASP A 29 13.93 24.34 -8.33
C ASP A 29 12.90 23.26 -8.01
N PHE A 30 12.49 22.51 -9.03
CA PHE A 30 11.41 21.53 -8.89
C PHE A 30 11.80 20.35 -7.99
N LEU A 31 13.00 19.83 -8.15
CA LEU A 31 13.49 18.70 -7.36
C LEU A 31 13.67 19.10 -5.90
N GLU A 32 14.23 20.29 -5.66
CA GLU A 32 14.35 20.84 -4.30
C GLU A 32 13.00 20.93 -3.59
N ILE A 33 11.94 21.34 -4.29
CA ILE A 33 10.58 21.39 -3.74
C ILE A 33 10.10 20.00 -3.30
N LEU A 34 10.31 18.97 -4.13
CA LEU A 34 9.93 17.60 -3.78
C LEU A 34 10.72 17.08 -2.56
N VAL A 35 12.03 17.37 -2.49
CA VAL A 35 12.88 17.00 -1.36
C VAL A 35 12.43 17.68 -0.08
N ILE A 36 12.08 18.98 -0.12
CA ILE A 36 11.54 19.71 1.03
C ILE A 36 10.22 19.08 1.49
N ALA A 37 9.30 18.79 0.56
CA ALA A 37 8.01 18.19 0.89
C ALA A 37 8.15 16.82 1.57
N ILE A 38 9.03 15.95 1.06
CA ILE A 38 9.30 14.64 1.67
C ILE A 38 9.94 14.80 3.05
N SER A 39 10.87 15.74 3.19
CA SER A 39 11.55 16.01 4.47
C SER A 39 10.59 16.54 5.53
N ALA A 40 9.69 17.44 5.16
CA ALA A 40 8.64 17.95 6.05
C ALA A 40 7.70 16.82 6.50
N VAL A 41 7.18 16.02 5.56
CA VAL A 41 6.28 14.90 5.91
C VAL A 41 7.02 13.85 6.74
N LEU A 42 8.31 13.63 6.54
CA LEU A 42 9.10 12.79 7.44
C LEU A 42 9.17 13.36 8.87
N SER A 43 9.18 14.68 9.01
CA SER A 43 9.24 15.43 10.27
C SER A 43 7.88 15.74 10.90
N ASP A 44 6.85 14.91 10.68
CA ASP A 44 5.51 15.09 11.30
C ASP A 44 4.76 16.36 10.81
N CYS A 45 5.13 16.90 9.64
CA CYS A 45 4.49 18.06 8.99
C CYS A 45 3.68 17.61 7.76
N ASP A 46 2.37 17.39 7.93
CA ASP A 46 1.51 16.69 6.96
C ASP A 46 0.68 17.59 6.04
N THR A 47 0.59 18.90 6.32
CA THR A 47 -0.15 19.86 5.50
C THR A 47 0.76 20.66 4.57
N ILE A 48 0.18 21.29 3.54
CA ILE A 48 0.95 22.13 2.61
C ILE A 48 1.52 23.36 3.34
N GLU A 49 0.75 23.88 4.28
CA GLU A 49 1.14 24.97 5.18
C GLU A 49 2.31 24.55 6.06
N ASP A 50 2.26 23.35 6.65
CA ASP A 50 3.36 22.82 7.46
C ASP A 50 4.63 22.63 6.61
N MET A 51 4.51 22.16 5.36
CA MET A 51 5.69 22.01 4.48
C MET A 51 6.41 23.33 4.25
N ALA A 52 5.66 24.41 4.00
CA ALA A 52 6.23 25.73 3.79
C ALA A 52 6.87 26.28 5.06
N GLU A 53 6.18 26.16 6.21
CA GLU A 53 6.68 26.67 7.48
C GLU A 53 7.88 25.87 8.01
N TRP A 54 7.83 24.55 7.89
CA TRP A 54 8.95 23.66 8.19
C TRP A 54 10.15 23.98 7.32
N GLY A 55 9.94 24.19 6.01
CA GLY A 55 10.99 24.57 5.08
C GLY A 55 11.71 25.85 5.50
N ARG A 56 10.96 26.90 5.88
CA ARG A 56 11.52 28.17 6.40
C ARG A 56 12.29 27.94 7.68
N THR A 57 11.73 27.16 8.60
CA THR A 57 12.34 26.85 9.90
C THR A 57 13.65 26.06 9.74
N LYS A 58 13.72 25.16 8.76
CA LYS A 58 14.87 24.29 8.49
C LYS A 58 15.72 24.74 7.30
N GLU A 59 15.59 26.00 6.85
CA GLU A 59 16.28 26.50 5.66
C GLU A 59 17.80 26.34 5.77
N ALA A 60 18.39 26.68 6.93
CA ALA A 60 19.83 26.53 7.16
C ALA A 60 20.30 25.09 6.97
N TRP A 61 19.58 24.12 7.52
CA TRP A 61 19.86 22.69 7.35
C TRP A 61 19.65 22.23 5.90
N LEU A 62 18.57 22.67 5.25
CA LEU A 62 18.31 22.34 3.86
C LEU A 62 19.42 22.83 2.92
N ARG A 63 20.03 23.98 3.21
CA ARG A 63 21.14 24.55 2.43
C ARG A 63 22.44 23.73 2.47
N GLU A 64 22.56 22.79 3.41
CA GLU A 64 23.68 21.84 3.40
C GLU A 64 23.55 20.82 2.26
N PHE A 65 22.34 20.56 1.78
CA PHE A 65 22.02 19.51 0.78
C PHE A 65 21.44 20.07 -0.52
N LEU A 66 20.85 21.27 -0.48
CA LEU A 66 20.12 21.91 -1.57
C LEU A 66 20.67 23.31 -1.82
N VAL A 67 20.66 23.78 -3.06
CA VAL A 67 21.17 25.11 -3.44
C VAL A 67 20.23 26.20 -2.95
N LEU A 68 18.91 25.99 -3.07
CA LEU A 68 17.85 26.93 -2.65
C LEU A 68 18.12 28.36 -3.15
N LYS A 69 18.38 28.50 -4.45
CA LYS A 69 18.76 29.78 -5.09
C LYS A 69 17.77 30.90 -4.78
N ASN A 70 16.49 30.57 -4.70
CA ASN A 70 15.40 31.52 -4.42
C ASN A 70 14.74 31.28 -3.06
N GLY A 71 15.41 30.55 -2.15
CA GLY A 71 14.90 30.24 -0.81
C GLY A 71 13.74 29.25 -0.82
N ILE A 72 12.96 29.26 0.27
CA ILE A 72 11.87 28.31 0.50
C ILE A 72 10.59 28.71 -0.24
N PRO A 73 9.95 27.78 -0.98
CA PRO A 73 8.67 28.04 -1.64
C PRO A 73 7.54 28.35 -0.65
N SER A 74 6.60 29.19 -1.08
CA SER A 74 5.34 29.40 -0.35
C SER A 74 4.41 28.20 -0.42
N GLU A 75 3.44 28.14 0.50
CA GLU A 75 2.35 27.16 0.53
C GLU A 75 1.58 27.11 -0.80
N LYS A 76 1.35 28.27 -1.43
CA LYS A 76 0.74 28.36 -2.77
C LYS A 76 1.60 27.71 -3.86
N THR A 77 2.92 27.70 -3.71
CA THR A 77 3.83 27.09 -4.68
C THR A 77 3.83 25.57 -4.55
N PHE A 78 3.93 25.04 -3.33
CA PHE A 78 3.75 23.62 -3.06
C PHE A 78 2.40 23.12 -3.60
N LEU A 79 1.31 23.80 -3.26
CA LEU A 79 -0.02 23.41 -3.68
C LEU A 79 -0.15 23.39 -5.22
N ARG A 80 0.34 24.42 -5.92
CA ARG A 80 0.33 24.48 -7.40
C ARG A 80 1.10 23.32 -8.02
N ILE A 81 2.25 22.97 -7.44
CA ILE A 81 3.06 21.86 -7.93
C ILE A 81 2.32 20.54 -7.76
N PHE A 82 1.80 20.25 -6.57
CA PHE A 82 1.08 18.99 -6.36
C PHE A 82 -0.22 18.90 -7.17
N GLN A 83 -0.87 20.03 -7.50
CA GLN A 83 -2.01 20.08 -8.42
C GLN A 83 -1.64 19.74 -9.86
N ALA A 84 -0.48 20.22 -10.33
CA ALA A 84 -0.05 20.07 -11.72
C ALA A 84 0.81 18.82 -11.97
N LEU A 85 1.44 18.29 -10.93
CA LEU A 85 2.33 17.13 -10.98
C LEU A 85 1.59 15.92 -11.55
N ASP A 86 2.17 15.34 -12.60
CA ASP A 86 1.66 14.12 -13.24
C ASP A 86 1.78 12.94 -12.27
N PRO A 87 0.65 12.38 -11.79
CA PRO A 87 0.69 11.28 -10.84
C PRO A 87 1.34 10.02 -11.39
N LYS A 88 1.24 9.77 -12.71
CA LYS A 88 1.82 8.57 -13.33
C LYS A 88 3.34 8.64 -13.34
N GLN A 89 3.92 9.81 -13.62
CA GLN A 89 5.37 10.02 -13.53
C GLN A 89 5.87 9.94 -12.09
N PHE A 90 5.15 10.57 -11.15
CA PHE A 90 5.54 10.53 -9.74
C PHE A 90 5.47 9.09 -9.18
N GLU A 91 4.44 8.33 -9.53
CA GLU A 91 4.30 6.92 -9.19
C GLU A 91 5.41 6.06 -9.83
N ALA A 92 5.78 6.34 -11.08
CA ALA A 92 6.87 5.62 -11.75
C ALA A 92 8.22 5.84 -11.04
N ALA A 93 8.53 7.09 -10.65
CA ALA A 93 9.72 7.41 -9.86
C ALA A 93 9.71 6.68 -8.50
N PHE A 94 8.56 6.66 -7.81
CA PHE A 94 8.39 5.93 -6.57
C PHE A 94 8.64 4.42 -6.75
N ARG A 95 8.01 3.78 -7.73
CA ARG A 95 8.18 2.35 -8.01
C ARG A 95 9.62 2.00 -8.35
N ARG A 96 10.31 2.85 -9.14
CA ARG A 96 11.72 2.66 -9.48
C ARG A 96 12.61 2.69 -8.24
N TRP A 97 12.36 3.63 -7.33
CA TRP A 97 13.05 3.68 -6.04
C TRP A 97 12.77 2.42 -5.21
N VAL A 98 11.51 2.04 -5.04
CA VAL A 98 11.13 0.85 -4.27
C VAL A 98 11.77 -0.42 -4.86
N ALA A 99 11.78 -0.60 -6.18
CA ALA A 99 12.42 -1.74 -6.82
C ALA A 99 13.95 -1.80 -6.60
N GLY A 100 14.60 -0.65 -6.38
CA GLY A 100 16.03 -0.59 -6.08
C GLY A 100 16.38 -0.92 -4.61
N VAL A 101 15.42 -0.74 -3.69
CA VAL A 101 15.62 -0.97 -2.26
C VAL A 101 15.08 -2.33 -1.82
N VAL A 102 13.95 -2.72 -2.39
CA VAL A 102 13.29 -3.98 -2.14
C VAL A 102 13.81 -4.97 -3.16
N GLY A 103 14.73 -5.85 -2.75
CA GLY A 103 15.34 -6.87 -3.61
C GLY A 103 14.34 -7.93 -4.11
N ALA A 104 14.76 -9.19 -4.20
CA ALA A 104 13.84 -10.27 -4.60
C ALA A 104 12.71 -10.43 -3.55
N LEU A 105 11.57 -9.77 -3.82
CA LEU A 105 10.34 -9.90 -3.05
C LEU A 105 9.94 -11.37 -2.96
N ARG A 106 9.48 -11.77 -1.79
CA ARG A 106 8.84 -13.06 -1.54
C ARG A 106 7.58 -12.82 -0.71
N GLY A 107 6.72 -13.83 -0.68
CA GLY A 107 5.51 -13.80 0.14
C GLY A 107 4.30 -13.18 -0.54
N VAL A 108 3.51 -12.47 0.26
CA VAL A 108 2.16 -12.00 -0.11
C VAL A 108 2.16 -10.51 -0.41
N VAL A 109 1.64 -10.17 -1.59
CA VAL A 109 1.27 -8.80 -1.96
C VAL A 109 -0.24 -8.65 -1.79
N ALA A 110 -0.66 -7.78 -0.87
CA ALA A 110 -2.06 -7.43 -0.69
C ALA A 110 -2.41 -6.27 -1.62
N VAL A 111 -3.49 -6.41 -2.37
CA VAL A 111 -4.08 -5.33 -3.18
C VAL A 111 -5.42 -5.00 -2.57
N ASP A 112 -5.58 -3.75 -2.13
CA ASP A 112 -6.79 -3.26 -1.48
C ASP A 112 -7.03 -1.78 -1.79
N GLY A 113 -8.30 -1.39 -1.77
CA GLY A 113 -8.77 -0.04 -2.01
C GLY A 113 -9.02 0.75 -0.73
N LYS A 114 -8.64 2.03 -0.73
CA LYS A 114 -8.98 3.00 0.33
C LYS A 114 -9.53 4.28 -0.25
N THR A 115 -10.63 4.74 0.33
CA THR A 115 -11.15 6.10 0.08
C THR A 115 -10.44 7.11 0.98
N VAL A 116 -9.87 8.16 0.39
CA VAL A 116 -9.24 9.28 1.13
C VAL A 116 -10.33 10.28 1.49
N ARG A 117 -10.96 10.12 2.64
CA ARG A 117 -12.28 10.74 2.92
C ARG A 117 -12.28 12.28 2.84
N GLY A 118 -11.24 12.94 3.35
CA GLY A 118 -11.13 14.40 3.37
C GLY A 118 -10.97 15.05 1.99
N SER A 119 -10.64 14.26 0.95
CA SER A 119 -10.44 14.74 -0.43
C SER A 119 -11.74 15.07 -1.17
N GLY A 120 -12.91 14.71 -0.61
CA GLY A 120 -14.21 15.11 -1.16
C GLY A 120 -14.64 16.52 -0.73
N SER A 121 -15.51 17.15 -1.51
CA SER A 121 -16.20 18.41 -1.15
C SER A 121 -17.70 18.28 -1.42
N GLY A 122 -18.53 19.24 -1.00
CA GLY A 122 -20.02 19.23 -1.07
C GLY A 122 -20.66 19.10 -2.47
N GLY A 123 -19.94 18.58 -3.46
CA GLY A 123 -20.39 18.17 -4.79
C GLY A 123 -19.44 17.18 -5.49
N GLU A 124 -18.23 16.92 -4.97
CA GLU A 124 -17.24 16.01 -5.55
C GLU A 124 -16.95 14.83 -4.61
N SER A 125 -16.97 13.60 -5.15
CA SER A 125 -16.65 12.41 -4.38
C SER A 125 -15.17 12.36 -4.00
N ALA A 126 -14.92 11.84 -2.79
CA ALA A 126 -13.57 11.55 -2.34
C ALA A 126 -12.86 10.60 -3.32
N ILE A 127 -11.55 10.79 -3.51
CA ILE A 127 -10.75 9.89 -4.32
C ILE A 127 -10.66 8.51 -3.67
N HIS A 128 -10.64 7.48 -4.51
CA HIS A 128 -10.44 6.11 -4.09
C HIS A 128 -9.13 5.59 -4.69
N MET A 129 -8.26 5.04 -3.86
CA MET A 129 -6.89 4.64 -4.19
C MET A 129 -6.74 3.14 -3.95
N VAL A 130 -6.29 2.40 -4.95
CA VAL A 130 -5.87 1.01 -4.81
C VAL A 130 -4.38 0.99 -4.52
N SER A 131 -3.94 0.23 -3.52
CA SER A 131 -2.53 0.10 -3.18
C SER A 131 -2.08 -1.36 -3.21
N ALA A 132 -0.88 -1.61 -3.72
CA ALA A 132 -0.21 -2.90 -3.63
C ALA A 132 0.80 -2.86 -2.49
N PHE A 133 0.67 -3.79 -1.55
CA PHE A 133 1.40 -3.78 -0.28
C PHE A 133 2.11 -5.11 -0.05
N ALA A 134 3.45 -5.08 0.04
CA ALA A 134 4.24 -6.24 0.43
C ALA A 134 4.11 -6.45 1.94
N THR A 135 3.30 -7.43 2.33
CA THR A 135 2.81 -7.59 3.69
C THR A 135 3.93 -7.97 4.69
N GLU A 136 4.91 -8.78 4.28
CA GLU A 136 6.04 -9.19 5.14
C GLU A 136 6.92 -7.99 5.52
N LEU A 137 7.42 -7.28 4.50
CA LEU A 137 8.25 -6.08 4.66
C LEU A 137 7.45 -4.88 5.19
N GLY A 138 6.13 -4.91 5.01
CA GLY A 138 5.25 -3.80 5.31
C GLY A 138 5.48 -2.59 4.40
N VAL A 139 5.89 -2.77 3.15
CA VAL A 139 6.17 -1.64 2.25
C VAL A 139 5.11 -1.55 1.15
N VAL A 140 4.80 -0.33 0.74
CA VAL A 140 3.96 -0.08 -0.44
C VAL A 140 4.81 -0.27 -1.69
N LEU A 141 4.31 -1.06 -2.62
CA LEU A 141 4.96 -1.31 -3.91
C LEU A 141 4.48 -0.35 -4.99
N GLY A 142 3.24 0.12 -4.88
CA GLY A 142 2.65 1.11 -5.76
C GLY A 142 1.20 1.39 -5.38
N GLN A 143 0.63 2.42 -5.99
CA GLN A 143 -0.77 2.78 -5.90
C GLN A 143 -1.32 3.20 -7.28
N GLU A 144 -2.64 3.16 -7.40
CA GLU A 144 -3.36 3.63 -8.58
C GLU A 144 -4.68 4.27 -8.17
N LYS A 145 -5.05 5.39 -8.80
CA LYS A 145 -6.31 6.08 -8.52
C LYS A 145 -7.44 5.44 -9.31
N VAL A 146 -8.54 5.13 -8.65
CA VAL A 146 -9.76 4.66 -9.32
C VAL A 146 -10.45 5.81 -10.02
N ALA A 147 -10.82 5.61 -11.28
CA ALA A 147 -11.55 6.60 -12.06
C ALA A 147 -12.92 6.89 -11.43
N SER A 148 -13.37 8.14 -11.47
CA SER A 148 -14.55 8.65 -10.73
C SER A 148 -15.89 7.95 -11.01
N LYS A 149 -16.00 7.17 -12.09
CA LYS A 149 -17.19 6.38 -12.46
C LYS A 149 -16.90 4.87 -12.59
N SER A 150 -15.73 4.44 -12.16
CA SER A 150 -15.28 3.05 -12.25
C SER A 150 -15.13 2.45 -10.87
N ASN A 151 -15.23 1.13 -10.81
CA ASN A 151 -14.81 0.36 -9.65
C ASN A 151 -13.29 0.12 -9.73
N GLU A 152 -12.70 -0.46 -8.68
CA GLU A 152 -11.29 -0.91 -8.64
C GLU A 152 -10.86 -1.76 -9.86
N ILE A 153 -11.84 -2.25 -10.59
CA ILE A 153 -11.74 -3.08 -11.78
C ILE A 153 -10.77 -2.54 -12.84
N THR A 154 -10.69 -1.22 -12.98
CA THR A 154 -9.80 -0.57 -13.96
C THR A 154 -8.41 -0.26 -13.40
N ALA A 155 -8.31 0.03 -12.10
CA ALA A 155 -7.05 0.42 -11.46
C ALA A 155 -6.15 -0.79 -11.12
N ILE A 156 -6.74 -1.89 -10.66
CA ILE A 156 -5.98 -3.11 -10.31
C ILE A 156 -5.16 -3.62 -11.50
N PRO A 157 -5.71 -3.74 -12.73
CA PRO A 157 -4.91 -4.17 -13.88
C PRO A 157 -3.73 -3.28 -14.21
N GLU A 158 -3.90 -1.96 -14.16
CA GLU A 158 -2.82 -1.00 -14.41
C GLU A 158 -1.72 -1.12 -13.34
N LEU A 159 -2.13 -1.23 -12.08
CA LEU A 159 -1.22 -1.42 -10.96
C LEU A 159 -0.43 -2.73 -11.08
N LEU A 160 -1.12 -3.85 -11.35
CA LEU A 160 -0.46 -5.15 -11.52
C LEU A 160 0.52 -5.15 -12.69
N LYS A 161 0.17 -4.51 -13.82
CA LYS A 161 1.04 -4.41 -15.00
C LYS A 161 2.33 -3.64 -14.72
N ALA A 162 2.28 -2.68 -13.79
CA ALA A 162 3.42 -1.87 -13.41
C ALA A 162 4.35 -2.55 -12.38
N LEU A 163 3.96 -3.71 -11.83
CA LEU A 163 4.67 -4.39 -10.75
C LEU A 163 5.27 -5.71 -11.22
N TYR A 164 6.48 -6.01 -10.73
CA TYR A 164 7.08 -7.33 -10.92
C TYR A 164 6.50 -8.31 -9.89
N ILE A 165 5.50 -9.10 -10.30
CA ILE A 165 4.77 -10.03 -9.42
C ILE A 165 5.15 -11.49 -9.60
N ASN A 166 6.16 -11.78 -10.41
CA ASN A 166 6.59 -13.15 -10.70
C ASN A 166 6.98 -13.89 -9.40
N GLY A 167 6.36 -15.05 -9.17
CA GLY A 167 6.57 -15.86 -7.97
C GLY A 167 5.93 -15.32 -6.69
N LEU A 168 5.24 -14.16 -6.72
CA LEU A 168 4.53 -13.60 -5.57
C LEU A 168 3.11 -14.14 -5.48
N LEU A 169 2.57 -14.23 -4.26
CA LEU A 169 1.15 -14.50 -4.03
C LEU A 169 0.40 -13.17 -3.92
N VAL A 170 -0.34 -12.80 -4.95
CA VAL A 170 -1.18 -11.61 -4.99
C VAL A 170 -2.53 -11.94 -4.36
N SER A 171 -2.82 -11.32 -3.21
CA SER A 171 -4.09 -11.44 -2.52
C SER A 171 -4.97 -10.24 -2.83
N ILE A 172 -6.21 -10.49 -3.25
CA ILE A 172 -7.19 -9.46 -3.57
C ILE A 172 -8.49 -9.80 -2.86
N ASP A 173 -9.19 -8.75 -2.44
CA ASP A 173 -10.48 -8.83 -1.79
C ASP A 173 -11.57 -9.46 -2.69
N ALA A 174 -12.78 -9.54 -2.16
CA ALA A 174 -13.87 -10.15 -2.90
C ALA A 174 -14.30 -9.32 -4.11
N MET A 175 -14.26 -7.99 -4.02
CA MET A 175 -14.65 -7.11 -5.12
C MET A 175 -13.73 -7.28 -6.33
N GLY A 176 -12.44 -7.55 -6.10
CA GLY A 176 -11.45 -7.90 -7.11
C GLY A 176 -11.43 -9.37 -7.55
N CYS A 177 -12.37 -10.22 -7.12
CA CYS A 177 -12.45 -11.61 -7.56
C CYS A 177 -12.95 -11.72 -9.00
N GLN A 178 -12.03 -11.52 -9.96
CA GLN A 178 -12.32 -11.50 -11.39
C GLN A 178 -11.44 -12.44 -12.19
N LYS A 179 -12.07 -13.11 -13.16
CA LYS A 179 -11.40 -14.03 -14.11
C LYS A 179 -10.26 -13.34 -14.88
N SER A 180 -10.46 -12.08 -15.26
CA SER A 180 -9.45 -11.26 -15.93
C SER A 180 -8.20 -11.03 -15.07
N PHE A 181 -8.35 -10.78 -13.77
CA PHE A 181 -7.22 -10.57 -12.86
C PHE A 181 -6.48 -11.87 -12.57
N ALA A 182 -7.22 -12.97 -12.36
CA ALA A 182 -6.63 -14.30 -12.25
C ALA A 182 -5.74 -14.64 -13.46
N ARG A 183 -6.22 -14.35 -14.68
CA ARG A 183 -5.44 -14.50 -15.92
C ARG A 183 -4.23 -13.57 -15.96
N GLN A 184 -4.42 -12.28 -15.72
CA GLN A 184 -3.31 -11.32 -15.73
C GLN A 184 -2.21 -11.66 -14.71
N ILE A 185 -2.56 -12.11 -13.51
CA ILE A 185 -1.60 -12.49 -12.46
C ILE A 185 -0.80 -13.72 -12.92
N THR A 186 -1.49 -14.74 -13.43
CA THR A 186 -0.87 -15.99 -13.87
C THR A 186 -0.04 -15.85 -15.14
N ASP A 187 -0.41 -14.94 -16.04
CA ASP A 187 0.33 -14.58 -17.26
C ASP A 187 1.64 -13.85 -16.93
N GLN A 188 1.65 -13.03 -15.87
CA GLN A 188 2.85 -12.38 -15.34
C GLN A 188 3.71 -13.31 -14.46
N GLY A 189 3.32 -14.57 -14.31
CA GLY A 189 4.03 -15.58 -13.52
C GLY A 189 3.86 -15.42 -12.00
N GLY A 190 2.90 -14.61 -11.55
CA GLY A 190 2.48 -14.57 -10.16
C GLY A 190 1.43 -15.64 -9.85
N ASP A 191 1.16 -15.83 -8.56
CA ASP A 191 0.03 -16.61 -8.07
C ASP A 191 -1.03 -15.71 -7.48
N TYR A 192 -2.30 -16.11 -7.53
CA TYR A 192 -3.39 -15.38 -6.89
C TYR A 192 -3.94 -16.09 -5.65
N LEU A 193 -4.49 -15.30 -4.73
CA LEU A 193 -5.41 -15.72 -3.67
C LEU A 193 -6.59 -14.74 -3.68
N LEU A 194 -7.74 -15.16 -4.18
CA LEU A 194 -8.91 -14.29 -4.35
C LEU A 194 -10.00 -14.70 -3.38
N ALA A 195 -10.56 -13.73 -2.64
CA ALA A 195 -11.72 -13.98 -1.81
C ALA A 195 -12.97 -14.16 -2.69
N VAL A 196 -13.82 -15.14 -2.40
CA VAL A 196 -15.04 -15.43 -3.17
C VAL A 196 -16.26 -15.05 -2.33
N LYS A 197 -17.15 -14.24 -2.90
CA LYS A 197 -18.45 -13.86 -2.32
C LYS A 197 -19.53 -13.90 -3.40
N ASP A 198 -20.64 -13.21 -3.14
CA ASP A 198 -21.86 -13.21 -3.97
C ASP A 198 -21.66 -12.60 -5.36
N ASN A 199 -20.53 -11.96 -5.63
CA ASN A 199 -20.16 -11.51 -6.98
C ASN A 199 -19.74 -12.67 -7.91
N GLN A 200 -19.49 -13.87 -7.38
CA GLN A 200 -19.20 -15.09 -8.13
C GLN A 200 -20.09 -16.24 -7.63
N PRO A 201 -21.43 -16.16 -7.79
CA PRO A 201 -22.37 -17.03 -7.07
C PRO A 201 -22.19 -18.51 -7.44
N THR A 202 -22.00 -18.83 -8.72
CA THR A 202 -21.81 -20.22 -9.16
C THR A 202 -20.54 -20.84 -8.60
N LEU A 203 -19.44 -20.07 -8.55
CA LEU A 203 -18.19 -20.51 -7.95
C LEU A 203 -18.33 -20.68 -6.44
N LEU A 204 -19.00 -19.73 -5.78
CA LEU A 204 -19.23 -19.75 -4.34
C LEU A 204 -20.03 -20.99 -3.93
N GLU A 205 -21.10 -21.31 -4.64
CA GLU A 205 -21.91 -22.50 -4.37
C GLU A 205 -21.12 -23.79 -4.61
N ALA A 206 -20.34 -23.89 -5.68
CA ALA A 206 -19.49 -25.05 -5.91
C ALA A 206 -18.48 -25.29 -4.77
N ILE A 207 -17.83 -24.22 -4.29
CA ILE A 207 -16.90 -24.30 -3.15
C ILE A 207 -17.64 -24.71 -1.86
N LYS A 208 -18.82 -24.13 -1.61
CA LYS A 208 -19.66 -24.48 -0.45
C LYS A 208 -20.01 -25.96 -0.45
N THR A 209 -20.52 -26.47 -1.57
CA THR A 209 -20.90 -27.87 -1.72
C THR A 209 -19.72 -28.78 -1.45
N GLU A 210 -18.55 -28.53 -2.05
CA GLU A 210 -17.38 -29.38 -1.83
C GLU A 210 -16.96 -29.42 -0.35
N PHE A 211 -16.94 -28.27 0.35
CA PHE A 211 -16.61 -28.25 1.78
C PHE A 211 -17.65 -28.94 2.67
N ILE A 212 -18.92 -28.98 2.24
CA ILE A 212 -19.98 -29.73 2.93
C ILE A 212 -19.77 -31.23 2.71
N ASP A 213 -19.57 -31.66 1.46
CA ASP A 213 -19.43 -33.07 1.10
C ASP A 213 -18.17 -33.69 1.73
N GLN A 214 -17.07 -32.93 1.79
CA GLN A 214 -15.81 -33.35 2.39
C GLN A 214 -15.72 -33.05 3.90
N TYR A 215 -16.80 -32.59 4.55
CA TYR A 215 -16.74 -32.10 5.93
C TYR A 215 -16.18 -33.14 6.93
N GLN A 216 -16.48 -34.42 6.74
CA GLN A 216 -15.99 -35.52 7.59
C GLN A 216 -14.70 -36.16 7.06
N SER A 217 -14.18 -35.71 5.91
CA SER A 217 -13.00 -36.30 5.29
C SER A 217 -11.72 -35.89 6.02
N GLU A 218 -10.82 -36.87 6.22
CA GLU A 218 -9.45 -36.64 6.69
C GLU A 218 -8.57 -36.00 5.60
N ALA A 219 -9.02 -36.02 4.34
CA ALA A 219 -8.31 -35.40 3.22
C ALA A 219 -8.35 -33.86 3.24
N VAL A 220 -9.20 -33.27 4.07
CA VAL A 220 -9.23 -31.80 4.27
C VAL A 220 -8.09 -31.43 5.21
N ASP A 221 -7.10 -30.71 4.69
CA ASP A 221 -6.08 -30.08 5.51
C ASP A 221 -6.73 -28.96 6.34
N ARG A 222 -6.49 -28.97 7.65
CA ARG A 222 -7.09 -28.02 8.61
C ARG A 222 -6.04 -27.48 9.55
N ASN A 223 -6.06 -26.17 9.74
CA ASN A 223 -5.21 -25.47 10.69
C ASN A 223 -6.07 -24.62 11.63
N ARG A 224 -5.90 -24.82 12.94
CA ARG A 224 -6.65 -24.11 13.98
C ARG A 224 -5.71 -23.16 14.70
N GLN A 225 -6.13 -21.91 14.85
CA GLN A 225 -5.36 -20.89 15.54
C GLN A 225 -6.25 -20.06 16.47
N VAL A 226 -5.69 -19.66 17.60
CA VAL A 226 -6.30 -18.70 18.53
C VAL A 226 -5.35 -17.52 18.65
N LEU A 227 -5.88 -16.32 18.42
CA LEU A 227 -5.13 -15.08 18.48
C LEU A 227 -5.72 -14.20 19.58
N ALA A 228 -4.92 -13.86 20.58
CA ALA A 228 -5.30 -12.91 21.61
C ALA A 228 -4.52 -11.60 21.43
N SER A 229 -5.21 -10.47 21.36
CA SER A 229 -4.60 -9.14 21.23
C SER A 229 -5.53 -8.06 21.78
N HIS A 230 -5.02 -7.18 22.64
CA HIS A 230 -5.72 -5.98 23.14
C HIS A 230 -7.16 -6.25 23.64
N GLY A 231 -7.38 -7.32 24.40
CA GLY A 231 -8.70 -7.70 24.93
C GLY A 231 -9.65 -8.35 23.91
N ARG A 232 -9.15 -8.65 22.71
CA ARG A 232 -9.85 -9.40 21.66
C ARG A 232 -9.25 -10.79 21.52
N VAL A 233 -10.09 -11.80 21.45
CA VAL A 233 -9.72 -13.17 21.10
C VAL A 233 -10.36 -13.51 19.77
N VAL A 234 -9.58 -14.06 18.84
CA VAL A 234 -10.08 -14.56 17.54
C VAL A 234 -9.70 -16.01 17.42
N GLY A 235 -10.71 -16.88 17.40
CA GLY A 235 -10.56 -18.27 16.98
C GLY A 235 -10.71 -18.36 15.47
N GLN A 236 -9.80 -19.04 14.80
CA GLN A 236 -9.81 -19.21 13.35
C GLN A 236 -9.52 -20.67 12.98
N ILE A 237 -10.28 -21.20 12.03
CA ILE A 237 -10.01 -22.48 11.39
C ILE A 237 -9.89 -22.22 9.90
N ALA A 238 -8.70 -22.49 9.36
CA ALA A 238 -8.48 -22.56 7.92
C ALA A 238 -8.61 -24.01 7.47
N SER A 239 -9.28 -24.22 6.35
CA SER A 239 -9.44 -25.52 5.70
C SER A 239 -9.10 -25.38 4.22
N VAL A 240 -8.37 -26.34 3.66
CA VAL A 240 -8.00 -26.36 2.24
C VAL A 240 -8.38 -27.68 1.59
N LEU A 241 -8.88 -27.57 0.36
CA LEU A 241 -9.15 -28.69 -0.53
C LEU A 241 -8.55 -28.43 -1.92
N PRO A 242 -8.23 -29.47 -2.70
CA PRO A 242 -7.88 -29.33 -4.10
C PRO A 242 -9.02 -28.64 -4.89
N ALA A 243 -8.66 -27.81 -5.87
CA ALA A 243 -9.65 -27.16 -6.74
C ALA A 243 -10.15 -28.06 -7.89
N ALA A 244 -9.52 -29.22 -8.09
CA ALA A 244 -9.86 -30.16 -9.16
C ALA A 244 -11.30 -30.65 -9.03
N GLY A 245 -12.08 -30.59 -10.10
CA GLY A 245 -13.50 -30.97 -10.11
C GLY A 245 -14.46 -29.90 -9.59
N VAL A 246 -13.96 -28.89 -8.86
CA VAL A 246 -14.78 -27.82 -8.28
C VAL A 246 -14.70 -26.53 -9.09
N VAL A 247 -13.50 -26.16 -9.52
CA VAL A 247 -13.22 -24.88 -10.18
C VAL A 247 -12.98 -25.07 -11.67
N ASN A 248 -13.69 -24.31 -12.50
CA ASN A 248 -13.46 -24.29 -13.95
C ASN A 248 -12.12 -23.59 -14.28
N LEU A 249 -11.12 -24.35 -14.72
CA LEU A 249 -9.79 -23.84 -15.06
C LEU A 249 -9.77 -22.91 -16.29
N ALA A 250 -10.80 -22.96 -17.15
CA ALA A 250 -10.91 -22.02 -18.27
C ALA A 250 -11.19 -20.59 -17.77
N ASP A 251 -11.95 -20.49 -16.68
CA ASP A 251 -12.30 -19.24 -16.01
C ASP A 251 -11.21 -18.79 -15.02
N TRP A 252 -10.61 -19.75 -14.32
CA TRP A 252 -9.65 -19.55 -13.23
C TRP A 252 -8.34 -20.27 -13.55
N PRO A 253 -7.47 -19.66 -14.37
CA PRO A 253 -6.29 -20.33 -14.89
C PRO A 253 -5.36 -20.75 -13.75
N LYS A 254 -4.80 -21.96 -13.87
CA LYS A 254 -3.88 -22.55 -12.89
C LYS A 254 -4.47 -22.66 -11.47
N CYS A 255 -5.79 -22.57 -11.26
CA CYS A 255 -6.37 -22.76 -9.92
C CYS A 255 -6.05 -24.14 -9.37
N LYS A 256 -5.45 -24.22 -8.18
CA LYS A 256 -5.01 -25.47 -7.55
C LYS A 256 -5.72 -25.78 -6.24
N ALA A 257 -6.11 -24.75 -5.49
CA ALA A 257 -6.69 -24.91 -4.16
C ALA A 257 -7.95 -24.05 -3.97
N ILE A 258 -8.90 -24.58 -3.22
CA ILE A 258 -10.01 -23.83 -2.63
C ILE A 258 -9.80 -23.75 -1.13
N GLY A 259 -10.12 -22.59 -0.56
CA GLY A 259 -9.89 -22.29 0.85
C GLY A 259 -11.16 -21.87 1.56
N LEU A 260 -11.29 -22.29 2.81
CA LEU A 260 -12.33 -21.88 3.73
C LEU A 260 -11.68 -21.37 5.01
N VAL A 261 -12.10 -20.19 5.46
CA VAL A 261 -11.69 -19.62 6.74
C VAL A 261 -12.94 -19.32 7.54
N ASP A 262 -13.12 -20.08 8.62
CA ASP A 262 -14.09 -19.82 9.66
C ASP A 262 -13.43 -19.01 10.77
N SER A 263 -14.03 -17.89 11.16
CA SER A 263 -13.53 -17.05 12.25
C SER A 263 -14.62 -16.64 13.21
N LEU A 264 -14.30 -16.70 14.50
CA LEU A 264 -15.13 -16.26 15.59
C LEU A 264 -14.34 -15.28 16.46
N ARG A 265 -14.94 -14.13 16.77
CA ARG A 265 -14.29 -13.05 17.51
C ARG A 265 -15.03 -12.77 18.80
N THR A 266 -14.28 -12.74 19.90
CA THR A 266 -14.76 -12.33 21.22
C THR A 266 -14.06 -11.05 21.64
N VAL A 267 -14.82 -10.05 22.11
CA VAL A 267 -14.31 -8.79 22.67
C VAL A 267 -14.99 -8.57 24.03
N GLY A 268 -14.21 -8.71 25.12
CA GLY A 268 -14.79 -8.81 26.46
C GLY A 268 -15.79 -9.98 26.52
N ASP A 269 -17.02 -9.72 26.95
CA ASP A 269 -18.08 -10.73 27.06
C ASP A 269 -18.94 -10.85 25.79
N LYS A 270 -18.59 -10.14 24.71
CA LYS A 270 -19.37 -10.14 23.46
C LYS A 270 -18.72 -11.03 22.41
N GLU A 271 -19.46 -12.05 21.98
CA GLU A 271 -19.11 -12.94 20.89
C GLU A 271 -19.71 -12.43 19.58
N SER A 272 -18.99 -12.56 18.47
CA SER A 272 -19.50 -12.28 17.13
C SER A 272 -20.20 -13.51 16.55
N ASP A 273 -21.02 -13.28 15.53
CA ASP A 273 -21.43 -14.38 14.66
C ASP A 273 -20.22 -15.05 14.00
N LEU A 274 -20.40 -16.31 13.62
CA LEU A 274 -19.42 -17.06 12.84
C LEU A 274 -19.26 -16.41 11.47
N GLU A 275 -18.08 -15.83 11.21
CA GLU A 275 -17.76 -15.27 9.91
C GLU A 275 -17.07 -16.31 9.04
N ARG A 276 -17.69 -16.62 7.90
CA ARG A 276 -17.17 -17.58 6.92
C ARG A 276 -16.67 -16.88 5.66
N ARG A 277 -15.44 -17.19 5.24
CA ARG A 277 -14.82 -16.62 4.04
C ARG A 277 -14.27 -17.72 3.15
N TYR A 278 -14.55 -17.64 1.85
CA TYR A 278 -14.11 -18.60 0.85
C TYR A 278 -13.05 -18.00 -0.05
N TYR A 279 -12.15 -18.83 -0.57
CA TYR A 279 -11.01 -18.41 -1.36
C TYR A 279 -10.73 -19.40 -2.49
N ILE A 280 -10.12 -18.89 -3.56
CA ILE A 280 -9.46 -19.70 -4.60
C ILE A 280 -8.00 -19.28 -4.74
N SER A 281 -7.11 -20.24 -5.02
CA SER A 281 -5.70 -19.95 -5.25
C SER A 281 -5.11 -20.74 -6.40
N SER A 282 -4.21 -20.09 -7.17
CA SER A 282 -3.38 -20.77 -8.18
C SER A 282 -2.16 -21.48 -7.60
N ARG A 283 -1.83 -21.20 -6.33
CA ARG A 283 -0.76 -21.86 -5.59
C ARG A 283 -1.33 -23.03 -4.81
N GLU A 284 -0.57 -24.11 -4.70
CA GLU A 284 -0.85 -25.13 -3.69
C GLU A 284 -0.62 -24.53 -2.31
N LEU A 285 -1.63 -24.59 -1.45
CA LEU A 285 -1.58 -24.05 -0.10
C LEU A 285 -1.88 -25.17 0.88
N THR A 286 -1.18 -25.18 2.01
CA THR A 286 -1.65 -25.86 3.21
C THR A 286 -2.65 -24.93 3.92
N ALA A 287 -3.44 -25.48 4.84
CA ALA A 287 -4.33 -24.69 5.67
C ALA A 287 -3.58 -23.63 6.50
N GLU A 288 -2.35 -23.93 6.93
CA GLU A 288 -1.49 -22.96 7.60
C GLU A 288 -1.06 -21.83 6.67
N HIS A 289 -0.64 -22.14 5.44
CA HIS A 289 -0.28 -21.12 4.45
C HIS A 289 -1.49 -20.25 4.06
N LEU A 290 -2.69 -20.83 3.94
CA LEU A 290 -3.92 -20.09 3.73
C LEU A 290 -4.19 -19.13 4.90
N ALA A 291 -4.14 -19.61 6.14
CA ALA A 291 -4.38 -18.79 7.33
C ALA A 291 -3.40 -17.61 7.40
N THR A 292 -2.11 -17.87 7.13
CA THR A 292 -1.06 -16.85 7.07
C THR A 292 -1.32 -15.84 5.97
N ALA A 293 -1.65 -16.28 4.74
CA ALA A 293 -1.88 -15.39 3.60
C ALA A 293 -3.12 -14.52 3.78
N VAL A 294 -4.22 -15.09 4.27
CA VAL A 294 -5.45 -14.34 4.58
C VAL A 294 -5.17 -13.30 5.66
N ARG A 295 -4.47 -13.66 6.75
CA ARG A 295 -4.09 -12.70 7.78
C ARG A 295 -3.17 -11.61 7.24
N ALA A 296 -2.22 -11.97 6.39
CA ALA A 296 -1.31 -11.03 5.74
C ALA A 296 -2.08 -10.01 4.90
N HIS A 297 -3.09 -10.46 4.14
CA HIS A 297 -3.99 -9.59 3.39
C HIS A 297 -4.70 -8.58 4.31
N TRP A 298 -5.36 -9.03 5.38
CA TRP A 298 -5.97 -8.14 6.39
C TRP A 298 -4.97 -7.20 7.07
N GLY A 299 -3.68 -7.52 7.01
CA GLY A 299 -2.60 -6.66 7.47
C GLY A 299 -2.55 -5.31 6.74
N ILE A 300 -3.06 -5.19 5.50
CA ILE A 300 -3.07 -3.91 4.76
C ILE A 300 -3.92 -2.86 5.47
N GLU A 301 -5.09 -3.24 6.00
CA GLU A 301 -5.97 -2.29 6.68
C GLU A 301 -5.31 -1.72 7.93
N ASN A 302 -4.65 -2.55 8.72
CA ASN A 302 -4.02 -2.13 9.97
C ASN A 302 -2.62 -1.51 9.77
N ARG A 303 -1.83 -2.00 8.81
CA ARG A 303 -0.43 -1.60 8.61
C ARG A 303 -0.26 -0.58 7.49
N LEU A 304 -1.24 -0.35 6.64
CA LEU A 304 -1.16 0.70 5.63
C LEU A 304 -2.26 1.74 5.89
N HIS A 305 -3.52 1.38 5.70
CA HIS A 305 -4.64 2.31 5.70
C HIS A 305 -4.78 3.06 7.03
N TRP A 306 -4.88 2.32 8.14
CA TRP A 306 -4.96 2.91 9.47
C TRP A 306 -3.72 3.77 9.80
N VAL A 307 -2.52 3.33 9.40
CA VAL A 307 -1.29 4.09 9.63
C VAL A 307 -1.31 5.43 8.88
N LEU A 308 -1.76 5.44 7.63
CA LEU A 308 -1.93 6.67 6.84
C LEU A 308 -2.93 7.62 7.51
N ASP A 309 -4.02 7.09 8.06
CA ASP A 309 -5.02 7.91 8.76
C ASP A 309 -4.49 8.48 10.08
N VAL A 310 -3.94 7.64 10.96
CA VAL A 310 -3.61 8.06 12.34
C VAL A 310 -2.24 8.70 12.48
N SER A 311 -1.29 8.31 11.63
CA SER A 311 0.06 8.86 11.69
C SER A 311 0.19 10.04 10.75
N PHE A 312 -0.40 10.00 9.55
CA PHE A 312 -0.24 11.03 8.52
C PHE A 312 -1.50 11.89 8.28
N GLY A 313 -2.57 11.69 9.05
CA GLY A 313 -3.80 12.46 8.90
C GLY A 313 -4.42 12.38 7.50
N GLU A 314 -4.29 11.25 6.80
CA GLU A 314 -4.74 11.12 5.40
C GLU A 314 -6.24 11.41 5.23
N ASP A 315 -7.10 10.76 6.01
CA ASP A 315 -8.55 11.01 5.99
C ASP A 315 -8.93 12.44 6.43
N ALA A 316 -8.09 13.13 7.22
CA ALA A 316 -8.34 14.50 7.67
C ALA A 316 -7.86 15.57 6.67
N SER A 317 -7.10 15.19 5.64
CA SER A 317 -6.55 16.12 4.67
C SER A 317 -7.64 16.73 3.79
N THR A 318 -7.69 18.05 3.73
CA THR A 318 -8.65 18.82 2.91
C THR A 318 -8.04 19.32 1.59
N VAL A 319 -6.96 18.68 1.14
CA VAL A 319 -6.41 18.90 -0.21
C VAL A 319 -7.30 18.14 -1.20
N ARG A 320 -7.96 18.87 -2.10
CA ARG A 320 -9.06 18.35 -2.95
C ARG A 320 -8.88 18.58 -4.45
N LYS A 321 -8.02 19.52 -4.83
CA LYS A 321 -7.98 20.05 -6.19
C LYS A 321 -7.02 19.27 -7.10
N ASP A 322 -7.49 18.99 -8.33
CA ASP A 322 -6.72 18.37 -9.42
C ASP A 322 -5.98 17.09 -8.96
N ASN A 323 -4.68 17.00 -9.23
CA ASN A 323 -3.85 15.83 -8.90
C ASN A 323 -3.34 15.83 -7.46
N ALA A 324 -3.52 16.93 -6.72
CA ALA A 324 -2.91 17.10 -5.39
C ALA A 324 -3.31 16.02 -4.38
N PRO A 325 -4.57 15.56 -4.29
CA PRO A 325 -4.94 14.51 -3.34
C PRO A 325 -4.18 13.19 -3.59
N GLN A 326 -4.04 12.79 -4.86
CA GLN A 326 -3.32 11.56 -5.25
C GLN A 326 -1.82 11.68 -4.98
N ASN A 327 -1.23 12.82 -5.34
CA ASN A 327 0.20 13.06 -5.15
C ASN A 327 0.57 13.19 -3.66
N CYS A 328 -0.29 13.82 -2.84
CA CYS A 328 -0.10 13.87 -1.39
C CYS A 328 -0.25 12.49 -0.73
N SER A 329 -1.15 11.62 -1.23
CA SER A 329 -1.22 10.23 -0.75
C SER A 329 0.07 9.46 -1.07
N LEU A 330 0.63 9.64 -2.28
CA LEU A 330 1.92 9.05 -2.64
C LEU A 330 3.06 9.56 -1.76
N LEU A 331 3.09 10.86 -1.47
CA LEU A 331 4.08 11.48 -0.60
C LEU A 331 4.11 10.83 0.79
N LYS A 332 2.94 10.58 1.38
CA LYS A 332 2.81 9.89 2.68
C LYS A 332 3.32 8.45 2.61
N LYS A 333 3.04 7.74 1.50
CA LYS A 333 3.51 6.36 1.28
C LYS A 333 5.02 6.27 1.04
N ILE A 334 5.62 7.26 0.36
CA ILE A 334 7.08 7.40 0.26
C ILE A 334 7.70 7.50 1.65
N VAL A 335 7.20 8.39 2.49
CA VAL A 335 7.70 8.57 3.87
C VAL A 335 7.47 7.33 4.73
N LEU A 336 6.32 6.67 4.61
CA LEU A 336 6.05 5.41 5.31
C LEU A 336 7.06 4.33 4.92
N ASN A 337 7.39 4.21 3.62
CA ASN A 337 8.41 3.28 3.15
C ASN A 337 9.80 3.64 3.69
N LEU A 338 10.20 4.92 3.66
CA LEU A 338 11.47 5.38 4.22
C LEU A 338 11.62 4.96 5.69
N LEU A 339 10.57 5.18 6.50
CA LEU A 339 10.56 4.82 7.93
C LEU A 339 10.64 3.31 8.20
N ARG A 340 10.14 2.49 7.28
CA ARG A 340 10.12 1.02 7.41
C ARG A 340 11.37 0.36 6.87
N LEU A 341 11.97 0.97 5.84
CA LEU A 341 13.22 0.52 5.24
C LEU A 341 14.44 1.00 6.03
N ASP A 342 14.28 2.02 6.89
CA ASP A 342 15.32 2.39 7.85
C ASP A 342 15.54 1.30 8.90
N THR A 343 16.64 0.57 8.74
CA THR A 343 17.13 -0.47 9.65
C THR A 343 18.19 0.03 10.61
N THR A 344 18.57 1.31 10.50
CA THR A 344 19.64 1.90 11.32
C THR A 344 19.16 2.25 12.73
N ASP A 345 17.90 2.67 12.87
CA ASP A 345 17.27 2.93 14.16
C ASP A 345 16.71 1.65 14.77
N LYS A 346 17.44 1.10 15.75
CA LYS A 346 17.03 -0.10 16.52
C LYS A 346 16.09 0.21 17.68
N THR A 347 15.81 1.49 17.95
CA THR A 347 14.91 1.86 19.04
C THR A 347 13.48 1.40 18.71
N LYS A 348 12.89 0.59 19.60
CA LYS A 348 11.49 0.19 19.50
C LYS A 348 10.60 1.37 19.91
N CYS A 349 10.07 2.08 18.93
CA CYS A 349 9.09 3.14 19.14
C CYS A 349 8.02 3.15 18.02
N SER A 350 6.92 3.86 18.25
CA SER A 350 5.83 3.98 17.27
C SER A 350 6.28 4.77 16.03
N LEU A 351 5.61 4.56 14.90
CA LEU A 351 5.89 5.31 13.66
C LEU A 351 5.79 6.83 13.87
N ARG A 352 4.78 7.28 14.63
CA ARG A 352 4.66 8.68 15.03
C ARG A 352 5.88 9.18 15.80
N MET A 353 6.42 8.37 16.72
CA MET A 353 7.63 8.76 17.45
C MET A 353 8.87 8.80 16.55
N LYS A 354 9.00 7.88 15.58
CA LYS A 354 10.09 7.94 14.60
C LYS A 354 10.05 9.25 13.78
N ARG A 355 8.87 9.68 13.34
CA ARG A 355 8.70 10.98 12.64
C ARG A 355 9.08 12.16 13.51
N LYS A 356 8.62 12.19 14.77
CA LYS A 356 9.01 13.22 15.73
C LYS A 356 10.50 13.26 15.99
N ARG A 357 11.17 12.10 16.10
CA ARG A 357 12.63 12.04 16.20
C ARG A 357 13.31 12.63 14.97
N ALA A 358 12.82 12.32 13.76
CA ALA A 358 13.32 12.95 12.54
C ALA A 358 13.01 14.47 12.47
N ALA A 359 12.01 14.96 13.19
CA ALA A 359 11.75 16.39 13.32
C ALA A 359 12.74 17.09 14.27
N TRP A 360 13.10 16.41 15.37
CA TRP A 360 13.96 16.95 16.42
C TRP A 360 15.45 16.81 16.13
N ASP A 361 15.83 15.75 15.42
CA ASP A 361 17.22 15.38 15.16
C ASP A 361 17.49 15.38 13.64
N ASP A 362 18.35 16.31 13.26
CA ASP A 362 18.70 16.61 11.87
C ASP A 362 19.55 15.49 11.24
N ASP A 363 20.38 14.79 12.03
CA ASP A 363 21.19 13.66 11.58
C ASP A 363 20.33 12.43 11.32
N ILE A 364 19.36 12.17 12.21
CA ILE A 364 18.36 11.10 12.00
C ILE A 364 17.61 11.35 10.69
N ARG A 365 17.20 12.60 10.44
CA ARG A 365 16.47 12.97 9.23
C ARG A 365 17.31 12.81 7.97
N ALA A 366 18.52 13.36 7.94
CA ALA A 366 19.43 13.27 6.80
C ALA A 366 19.71 11.80 6.43
N ARG A 367 19.94 10.95 7.44
CA ARG A 367 20.19 9.52 7.27
C ARG A 367 18.98 8.77 6.70
N ILE A 368 17.77 9.00 7.21
CA ILE A 368 16.56 8.33 6.70
C ILE A 368 16.31 8.72 5.24
N LEU A 369 16.52 9.99 4.89
CA LEU A 369 16.35 10.48 3.52
C LEU A 369 17.49 10.03 2.58
N GLY A 370 18.64 9.63 3.13
CA GLY A 370 19.84 9.32 2.37
C GLY A 370 20.45 10.53 1.68
N LEU A 371 20.33 11.72 2.27
CA LEU A 371 20.91 12.95 1.73
C LEU A 371 22.42 13.03 2.03
N THR A 372 23.17 13.55 1.07
CA THR A 372 24.60 13.83 1.18
C THR A 372 24.84 15.33 1.01
N PRO A 373 25.65 15.97 1.86
CA PRO A 373 25.96 17.39 1.71
C PRO A 373 26.54 17.72 0.33
N LEU A 374 26.30 18.95 -0.15
CA LEU A 374 26.72 19.47 -1.46
C LEU A 374 28.24 19.54 -1.65
#